data_AF-A0A479ZW24-F1
#
_entry.id   AF-A0A479ZW24-F1
#
_cell.length_a   1.000
_cell.length_b   1.000
_cell.length_c   1.000
_cell.angle_alpha   90.00
_cell.angle_beta   90.00
_cell.angle_gamma   90.00
#
_symmetry.space_group_name_H-M   'P 1'
#
loop_
_entity.id
_entity.type
_entity.pdbx_description
1 polymer ?
#
loop_
_entity_poly.entity_id
_entity_poly.type
_entity_poly.pdbx_seq_one_letter_code
_entity_poly.pdbx_strand_id
1 'polypeptide(L)'
;MIYSFEEKDLPDSFQEIFPKRFLDRNLLNQKKSILIDIIIKTMLKHKHETFFLPASRIFFPNFYLYIIDFERKKREQDIKKLVDLLERPRSRTKKKIKLAELEELDVFQRPYTKPINQVIQKLLEMYDANIEDHYLHLSEQLQEILGGEIKIIRREGIGAAEFYFQISSVDELLPMYLASSSVNQLTLLDTYFKYWAEEKNNFLMIDEPEVNLHPENQIKLLNILIQFIQNETRNKVLITTHSSILANAINNYIYLDVLKNQHGVNVEKIIEDNKLYYVDSSVSIAKEKVGVYFFTGDKIIDYESGDYGIYFRNFREVENNLDKSLRILTDYIYVQEDEGDDE
;
A
#
# COMPACT_ATOMS: atom_id res chain seq x y z
N MET A 1 10.71 28.53 -28.20
CA MET A 1 10.86 27.96 -29.56
C MET A 1 9.98 26.71 -29.58
N ILE A 2 8.91 26.75 -30.37
CA ILE A 2 7.92 25.67 -30.51
C ILE A 2 8.63 24.52 -31.24
N TYR A 3 8.77 23.36 -30.61
CA TYR A 3 9.27 22.17 -31.31
C TYR A 3 8.10 21.51 -32.05
N SER A 4 8.07 21.69 -33.37
CA SER A 4 7.29 20.90 -34.31
C SER A 4 8.06 19.62 -34.64
N PHE A 5 7.45 18.45 -34.40
CA PHE A 5 7.97 17.18 -34.91
C PHE A 5 7.42 16.96 -36.33
N GLU A 6 8.31 16.90 -37.32
CA GLU A 6 8.00 16.41 -38.67
C GLU A 6 8.07 14.87 -38.66
N GLU A 7 6.94 14.23 -38.96
CA GLU A 7 6.77 12.78 -39.10
C GLU A 7 7.38 12.35 -40.45
N LYS A 8 8.60 11.80 -40.45
CA LYS A 8 9.18 11.14 -41.63
C LYS A 8 9.05 9.62 -41.52
N ASP A 9 8.21 9.11 -42.42
CA ASP A 9 8.28 7.85 -43.16
C ASP A 9 8.21 6.54 -42.35
N LEU A 10 6.97 6.10 -42.12
CA LEU A 10 6.62 4.69 -41.88
C LEU A 10 6.91 3.86 -43.15
N PRO A 11 7.39 2.60 -43.02
CA PRO A 11 7.75 1.75 -44.16
C PRO A 11 6.58 1.54 -45.13
N ASP A 12 6.87 1.54 -46.44
CA ASP A 12 5.88 1.39 -47.52
C ASP A 12 5.02 0.11 -47.41
N SER A 13 5.48 -0.90 -46.66
CA SER A 13 4.71 -2.12 -46.36
C SER A 13 3.44 -1.88 -45.54
N PHE A 14 3.27 -0.71 -44.93
CA PHE A 14 2.05 -0.35 -44.19
C PHE A 14 0.91 0.16 -45.10
N GLN A 15 1.22 0.60 -46.33
CA GLN A 15 0.23 1.15 -47.25
C GLN A 15 -0.52 0.09 -48.06
N GLU A 16 -0.06 -1.17 -48.07
CA GLU A 16 -0.70 -2.26 -48.82
C GLU A 16 -1.92 -2.87 -48.12
N ILE A 17 -2.09 -2.65 -46.80
CA ILE A 17 -3.10 -3.37 -46.00
C ILE A 17 -4.48 -2.65 -45.99
N PHE A 18 -4.56 -1.37 -46.37
CA PHE A 18 -5.83 -0.62 -46.29
C PHE A 18 -6.12 0.24 -47.55
N PRO A 19 -7.23 0.00 -48.27
CA PRO A 19 -7.62 0.84 -49.41
C PRO A 19 -7.98 2.27 -48.98
N LYS A 20 -7.41 3.25 -49.68
CA LYS A 20 -7.39 4.71 -49.42
C LYS A 20 -8.75 5.46 -49.39
N ARG A 21 -9.90 4.80 -49.27
CA ARG A 21 -11.21 5.47 -49.49
C ARG A 21 -12.09 5.80 -48.29
N PHE A 22 -11.63 5.60 -47.05
CA PHE A 22 -12.42 5.97 -45.86
C PHE A 22 -11.56 6.61 -44.79
N LEU A 23 -11.13 7.86 -45.00
CA LEU A 23 -10.33 8.59 -44.00
C LEU A 23 -10.88 10.01 -43.84
N ASP A 24 -12.01 10.09 -43.16
CA ASP A 24 -12.49 11.32 -42.57
C ASP A 24 -11.63 11.62 -41.33
N ARG A 25 -10.90 12.75 -41.34
CA ARG A 25 -9.75 13.04 -40.45
C ARG A 25 -10.10 13.05 -38.95
N ASN A 26 -11.37 13.26 -38.59
CA ASN A 26 -11.80 13.27 -37.19
C ASN A 26 -12.02 11.87 -36.59
N LEU A 27 -12.35 10.86 -37.41
CA LEU A 27 -12.57 9.48 -36.95
C LEU A 27 -11.26 8.72 -36.72
N LEU A 28 -10.21 9.09 -37.45
CA LEU A 28 -8.86 8.55 -37.35
C LEU A 28 -8.19 8.86 -36.02
N ASN A 29 -8.38 10.06 -35.46
CA ASN A 29 -7.77 10.43 -34.19
C ASN A 29 -8.39 9.64 -33.02
N GLN A 30 -9.71 9.42 -33.04
CA GLN A 30 -10.35 8.53 -32.07
C GLN A 30 -9.90 7.08 -32.21
N LYS A 31 -9.79 6.55 -33.44
CA LYS A 31 -9.31 5.19 -33.68
C LYS A 31 -7.83 4.99 -33.37
N LYS A 32 -6.96 5.97 -33.66
CA LYS A 32 -5.55 5.96 -33.25
C LYS A 32 -5.42 5.99 -31.73
N SER A 33 -6.20 6.81 -31.03
CA SER A 33 -6.23 6.80 -29.56
C SER A 33 -6.65 5.45 -29.03
N ILE A 34 -7.70 4.82 -29.56
CA ILE A 34 -8.15 3.49 -29.13
C ILE A 34 -7.10 2.43 -29.43
N LEU A 35 -6.45 2.48 -30.59
CA LEU A 35 -5.40 1.53 -30.97
C LEU A 35 -4.15 1.70 -30.10
N ILE A 36 -3.73 2.94 -29.82
CA ILE A 36 -2.63 3.25 -28.91
C ILE A 36 -2.99 2.80 -27.50
N ASP A 37 -4.22 3.04 -27.05
CA ASP A 37 -4.68 2.62 -25.73
C ASP A 37 -4.78 1.10 -25.60
N ILE A 38 -5.16 0.40 -26.68
CA ILE A 38 -5.11 -1.07 -26.78
C ILE A 38 -3.67 -1.57 -26.81
N ILE A 39 -2.77 -0.95 -27.59
CA ILE A 39 -1.35 -1.33 -27.66
C ILE A 39 -0.68 -1.07 -26.31
N ILE A 40 -0.94 0.06 -25.67
CA ILE A 40 -0.49 0.38 -24.32
C ILE A 40 -1.07 -0.63 -23.33
N LYS A 41 -2.38 -0.93 -23.36
CA LYS A 41 -2.99 -1.97 -22.49
C LYS A 41 -2.47 -3.39 -22.77
N THR A 42 -2.08 -3.68 -24.01
CA THR A 42 -1.58 -5.00 -24.44
C THR A 42 -0.08 -5.15 -24.15
N MET A 43 0.70 -4.08 -24.24
CA MET A 43 2.12 -4.00 -23.86
C MET A 43 2.27 -3.88 -22.34
N LEU A 44 1.36 -3.19 -21.66
CA LEU A 44 1.23 -3.13 -20.20
C LEU A 44 0.38 -4.29 -19.64
N LYS A 45 0.24 -5.42 -20.35
CA LYS A 45 -0.48 -6.61 -19.87
C LYS A 45 0.06 -7.20 -18.55
N HIS A 46 1.19 -6.72 -18.06
CA HIS A 46 1.66 -6.91 -16.68
C HIS A 46 1.24 -5.76 -15.76
N LYS A 47 -0.02 -5.31 -15.88
CA LYS A 47 -0.55 -4.28 -14.99
C LYS A 47 -0.71 -4.93 -13.63
N HIS A 48 0.08 -4.49 -12.66
CA HIS A 48 -0.08 -4.98 -11.31
C HIS A 48 -1.38 -4.40 -10.74
N GLU A 49 -2.13 -5.22 -10.00
CA GLU A 49 -3.27 -4.71 -9.24
C GLU A 49 -2.74 -3.82 -8.11
N THR A 50 -2.90 -2.51 -8.29
CA THR A 50 -2.32 -1.54 -7.36
C THR A 50 -3.30 -1.24 -6.25
N PHE A 51 -2.84 -1.37 -5.01
CA PHE A 51 -3.61 -1.01 -3.82
C PHE A 51 -2.77 -0.14 -2.90
N PHE A 52 -3.36 0.95 -2.39
CA PHE A 52 -2.64 1.89 -1.53
C PHE A 52 -3.28 1.98 -0.15
N LEU A 53 -2.46 1.78 0.88
CA LEU A 53 -2.79 1.93 2.29
C LEU A 53 -2.19 3.25 2.82
N PRO A 54 -3.00 4.27 3.12
CA PRO A 54 -2.50 5.55 3.63
C PRO A 54 -1.97 5.45 5.07
N ALA A 55 -1.17 6.42 5.51
CA ALA A 55 -0.71 6.51 6.91
C ALA A 55 -1.88 6.65 7.90
N SER A 56 -2.92 7.41 7.51
CA SER A 56 -4.15 7.64 8.31
C SER A 56 -5.14 6.47 8.32
N ARG A 57 -4.71 5.26 7.95
CA ARG A 57 -5.55 4.08 7.81
C ARG A 57 -6.26 3.63 9.08
N ILE A 58 -5.77 4.01 10.26
CA ILE A 58 -6.47 3.82 11.55
C ILE A 58 -7.91 4.36 11.54
N PHE A 59 -8.20 5.34 10.69
CA PHE A 59 -9.52 5.95 10.57
C PHE A 59 -10.60 4.95 10.08
N PHE A 60 -10.27 4.09 9.14
CA PHE A 60 -11.27 3.25 8.47
C PHE A 60 -11.97 2.25 9.41
N PRO A 61 -11.27 1.39 10.16
CA PRO A 61 -11.95 0.44 11.05
C PRO A 61 -12.66 1.11 12.22
N ASN A 62 -12.25 2.32 12.62
CA ASN A 62 -12.90 3.06 13.70
C ASN A 62 -14.17 3.79 13.23
N PHE A 63 -14.18 4.30 12.01
CA PHE A 63 -15.24 5.18 11.51
C PHE A 63 -16.01 4.62 10.30
N TYR A 64 -15.87 3.32 9.99
CA TYR A 64 -16.52 2.71 8.81
C TYR A 64 -18.04 2.97 8.77
N LEU A 65 -18.75 2.89 9.90
CA LEU A 65 -20.20 3.18 9.94
C LEU A 65 -20.52 4.61 9.51
N TYR A 66 -19.71 5.59 9.95
CA TYR A 66 -19.88 6.99 9.54
C TYR A 66 -19.57 7.19 8.06
N ILE A 67 -18.51 6.54 7.54
CA ILE A 67 -18.17 6.57 6.11
C ILE A 67 -19.34 6.03 5.30
N ILE A 68 -19.91 4.89 5.70
CA ILE A 68 -20.99 4.22 4.96
C ILE A 68 -22.28 5.04 5.02
N ASP A 69 -22.66 5.58 6.19
CA ASP A 69 -23.82 6.47 6.33
C ASP A 69 -23.66 7.74 5.50
N PHE A 70 -22.48 8.36 5.52
CA PHE A 70 -22.17 9.52 4.70
C PHE A 70 -22.29 9.22 3.20
N GLU A 71 -21.70 8.11 2.73
CA GLU A 71 -21.76 7.70 1.33
C GLU A 71 -23.19 7.36 0.88
N ARG A 72 -24.00 6.75 1.76
CA ARG A 72 -25.43 6.50 1.50
C ARG A 72 -26.19 7.82 1.34
N LYS A 73 -26.08 8.73 2.29
CA LYS A 73 -26.73 10.05 2.24
C LYS A 73 -26.32 10.87 1.02
N LYS A 74 -25.03 10.86 0.68
CA LYS A 74 -24.53 11.54 -0.52
C LYS A 74 -25.12 10.95 -1.79
N ARG A 75 -25.18 9.62 -1.90
CA ARG A 75 -25.80 8.92 -3.03
C ARG A 75 -27.28 9.25 -3.18
N GLU A 76 -28.03 9.30 -2.07
CA GLU A 76 -29.44 9.71 -2.09
C GLU A 76 -29.62 11.15 -2.59
N GLN A 77 -28.75 12.08 -2.15
CA GLN A 77 -28.75 13.46 -2.63
C GLN A 77 -28.42 13.55 -4.13
N ASP A 78 -27.43 12.79 -4.59
CA ASP A 78 -27.03 12.74 -6.00
C ASP A 78 -28.16 12.17 -6.88
N ILE A 79 -28.84 11.10 -6.43
CA ILE A 79 -30.03 10.55 -7.10
C ILE A 79 -31.15 11.59 -7.15
N LYS A 80 -31.40 12.31 -6.04
CA LYS A 80 -32.43 13.35 -6.01
C LYS A 80 -32.14 14.47 -7.01
N LYS A 81 -30.89 14.96 -7.08
CA LYS A 81 -30.47 15.96 -8.06
C LYS A 81 -30.70 15.47 -9.50
N LEU A 82 -30.40 14.21 -9.77
CA LEU A 82 -30.63 13.59 -11.10
C LEU A 82 -32.12 13.52 -11.43
N VAL A 83 -32.95 13.07 -10.48
CA VAL A 83 -34.41 13.01 -10.66
C VAL A 83 -34.97 14.41 -10.91
N ASP A 84 -34.60 15.41 -10.11
CA ASP A 84 -35.04 16.80 -10.27
C ASP A 84 -34.71 17.34 -11.68
N LEU A 85 -33.55 16.98 -12.24
CA LEU A 85 -33.17 17.37 -13.60
C LEU A 85 -33.96 16.66 -14.70
N LEU A 86 -34.34 15.41 -14.46
CA LEU A 86 -35.18 14.64 -15.37
C LEU A 86 -36.62 15.18 -15.38
N GLU A 87 -37.13 15.62 -14.22
CA GLU A 87 -38.50 16.08 -14.03
C GLU A 87 -38.74 17.56 -14.38
N ARG A 88 -37.70 18.39 -14.53
CA ARG A 88 -37.84 19.81 -14.91
C ARG A 88 -38.66 19.98 -16.21
N PRO A 89 -39.76 20.76 -16.21
CA PRO A 89 -40.61 20.93 -17.39
C PRO A 89 -39.83 21.59 -18.54
N ARG A 90 -39.62 20.83 -19.62
CA ARG A 90 -38.84 21.29 -20.78
C ARG A 90 -39.72 22.03 -21.78
N SER A 91 -39.34 23.26 -22.14
CA SER A 91 -39.93 23.98 -23.27
C SER A 91 -39.73 23.18 -24.57
N ARG A 92 -40.71 23.24 -25.49
CA ARG A 92 -40.79 22.45 -26.75
C ARG A 92 -39.51 22.48 -27.62
N THR A 93 -38.61 23.44 -27.39
CA THR A 93 -37.37 23.68 -28.14
C THR A 93 -36.10 23.05 -27.55
N LYS A 94 -36.07 22.59 -26.29
CA LYS A 94 -34.89 21.96 -25.65
C LYS A 94 -35.22 20.51 -25.22
N LYS A 95 -35.23 19.58 -26.19
CA LYS A 95 -35.52 18.15 -25.91
C LYS A 95 -34.34 17.33 -25.37
N LYS A 96 -33.08 17.82 -25.47
CA LYS A 96 -31.88 17.06 -25.11
C LYS A 96 -31.20 17.65 -23.87
N ILE A 97 -30.85 16.79 -22.91
CA ILE A 97 -29.94 17.11 -21.79
C ILE A 97 -28.58 17.44 -22.41
N LYS A 98 -28.01 18.59 -22.08
CA LYS A 98 -26.65 18.93 -22.51
C LYS A 98 -25.65 18.26 -21.58
N LEU A 99 -24.56 17.73 -22.13
CA LEU A 99 -23.50 17.11 -21.34
C LEU A 99 -22.93 18.07 -20.27
N ALA A 100 -22.84 19.36 -20.57
CA ALA A 100 -22.44 20.40 -19.62
C ALA A 100 -23.35 20.50 -18.38
N GLU A 101 -24.66 20.24 -18.51
CA GLU A 101 -25.59 20.24 -17.37
C GLU A 101 -25.40 19.01 -16.47
N LEU A 102 -24.78 17.94 -16.99
CA LEU A 102 -24.41 16.74 -16.23
C LEU A 102 -23.03 16.89 -15.59
N GLU A 103 -22.10 17.55 -16.28
CA GLU A 103 -20.74 17.83 -15.79
C GLU A 103 -20.73 18.81 -14.61
N GLU A 104 -21.64 19.78 -14.57
CA GLU A 104 -21.79 20.74 -13.46
C GLU A 104 -22.32 20.13 -12.16
N LEU A 105 -22.92 18.93 -12.20
CA LEU A 105 -23.63 18.41 -11.03
C LEU A 105 -22.72 17.81 -9.95
N ASP A 106 -21.44 17.63 -10.24
CA ASP A 106 -20.47 16.97 -9.37
C ASP A 106 -20.99 15.62 -8.81
N VAL A 107 -21.92 14.99 -9.54
CA VAL A 107 -22.58 13.75 -9.13
C VAL A 107 -21.54 12.65 -9.19
N PHE A 108 -21.40 11.93 -8.08
CA PHE A 108 -20.40 10.88 -7.86
C PHE A 108 -18.94 11.34 -7.72
N GLN A 109 -18.61 12.63 -7.74
CA GLN A 109 -17.25 13.05 -7.37
C GLN A 109 -17.10 13.00 -5.86
N ARG A 110 -16.26 12.09 -5.38
CA ARG A 110 -15.91 12.00 -3.96
C ARG A 110 -14.85 13.07 -3.62
N PRO A 111 -14.96 13.75 -2.48
CA PRO A 111 -14.00 14.79 -2.09
C PRO A 111 -12.63 14.22 -1.67
N TYR A 112 -12.49 12.89 -1.63
CA TYR A 112 -11.27 12.24 -1.17
C TYR A 112 -10.27 12.02 -2.30
N THR A 113 -9.01 11.85 -1.92
CA THR A 113 -7.96 11.44 -2.85
C THR A 113 -8.28 10.06 -3.45
N LYS A 114 -7.75 9.78 -4.64
CA LYS A 114 -7.95 8.49 -5.33
C LYS A 114 -7.63 7.27 -4.43
N PRO A 115 -6.55 7.25 -3.64
CA PRO A 115 -6.27 6.12 -2.75
C PRO A 115 -7.32 5.92 -1.64
N ILE A 116 -7.77 7.00 -1.00
CA ILE A 116 -8.83 6.92 0.02
C ILE A 116 -10.12 6.42 -0.61
N ASN A 117 -10.46 6.90 -1.82
CA ASN A 117 -11.63 6.44 -2.55
C ASN A 117 -11.59 4.94 -2.83
N GLN A 118 -10.41 4.39 -3.14
CA GLN A 118 -10.24 2.96 -3.40
C GLN A 118 -10.54 2.13 -2.14
N VAL A 119 -10.01 2.54 -0.97
CA VAL A 119 -10.28 1.87 0.30
C VAL A 119 -11.76 1.95 0.66
N ILE A 120 -12.38 3.13 0.58
CA ILE A 120 -13.82 3.30 0.86
C ILE A 120 -14.66 2.42 -0.07
N GLN A 121 -14.33 2.37 -1.36
CA GLN A 121 -15.03 1.54 -2.32
C GLN A 121 -14.95 0.05 -1.93
N LYS A 122 -13.74 -0.45 -1.66
CA LYS A 122 -13.55 -1.85 -1.29
C LYS A 122 -14.24 -2.20 0.02
N LEU A 123 -14.25 -1.29 1.01
CA LEU A 123 -15.02 -1.45 2.25
C LEU A 123 -16.53 -1.52 2.01
N LEU A 124 -17.07 -0.75 1.07
CA LEU A 124 -18.49 -0.81 0.69
C LEU A 124 -18.85 -2.11 -0.04
N GLU A 125 -17.89 -2.68 -0.78
CA GLU A 125 -18.03 -3.95 -1.51
C GLU A 125 -17.91 -5.18 -0.59
N MET A 126 -17.51 -5.00 0.68
CA MET A 126 -17.32 -6.08 1.66
C MET A 126 -18.58 -6.86 2.03
N TYR A 127 -19.77 -6.37 1.70
CA TYR A 127 -21.02 -7.06 2.03
C TYR A 127 -21.09 -8.48 1.42
N ASP A 128 -20.66 -8.62 0.16
CA ASP A 128 -20.71 -9.89 -0.59
C ASP A 128 -19.32 -10.52 -0.78
N ALA A 129 -18.26 -9.95 -0.21
CA ALA A 129 -16.89 -10.45 -0.39
C ALA A 129 -16.74 -11.84 0.22
N ASN A 130 -16.01 -12.75 -0.41
CA ASN A 130 -15.59 -14.01 0.21
C ASN A 130 -14.13 -13.93 0.59
N ILE A 131 -13.70 -14.75 1.57
CA ILE A 131 -12.29 -14.87 1.90
C ILE A 131 -11.60 -15.52 0.70
N GLU A 132 -10.54 -14.90 0.22
CA GLU A 132 -9.63 -15.43 -0.80
C GLU A 132 -8.47 -16.15 -0.10
N ASP A 133 -8.20 -17.40 -0.48
CA ASP A 133 -7.23 -18.27 0.21
C ASP A 133 -5.76 -17.97 -0.16
N HIS A 134 -5.52 -17.07 -1.11
CA HIS A 134 -4.19 -16.85 -1.69
C HIS A 134 -3.11 -16.42 -0.67
N TYR A 135 -3.49 -15.62 0.33
CA TYR A 135 -2.58 -15.06 1.32
C TYR A 135 -3.09 -15.23 2.75
N LEU A 136 -3.93 -16.24 3.00
CA LEU A 136 -4.50 -16.46 4.33
C LEU A 136 -3.40 -16.73 5.38
N HIS A 137 -2.34 -17.46 5.02
CA HIS A 137 -1.16 -17.67 5.87
C HIS A 137 -0.47 -16.36 6.31
N LEU A 138 -0.43 -15.33 5.45
CA LEU A 138 0.12 -14.02 5.80
C LEU A 138 -0.82 -13.27 6.76
N SER A 139 -2.14 -13.43 6.58
CA SER A 139 -3.12 -12.92 7.55
C SER A 139 -3.00 -13.61 8.90
N GLU A 140 -2.78 -14.92 8.94
CA GLU A 140 -2.56 -15.67 10.19
C GLU A 140 -1.31 -15.16 10.94
N GLN A 141 -0.18 -14.98 10.23
CA GLN A 141 1.01 -14.35 10.82
C GLN A 141 0.74 -12.92 11.31
N LEU A 142 -0.09 -12.16 10.59
CA LEU A 142 -0.49 -10.82 11.02
C LEU A 142 -1.35 -10.86 12.30
N GLN A 143 -2.23 -11.86 12.43
CA GLN A 143 -3.05 -12.06 13.63
C GLN A 143 -2.20 -12.38 14.88
N GLU A 144 -1.07 -13.06 14.71
CA GLU A 144 -0.08 -13.25 15.80
C GLU A 144 0.52 -11.91 16.27
N ILE A 145 0.81 -10.99 15.33
CA ILE A 145 1.25 -9.62 15.66
C ILE A 145 0.16 -8.86 16.44
N LEU A 146 -1.11 -9.09 16.08
CA LEU A 146 -2.26 -8.45 16.70
C LEU A 146 -2.66 -9.03 18.05
N GLY A 147 -2.32 -10.29 18.32
CA GLY A 147 -2.81 -11.04 19.48
C GLY A 147 -4.29 -11.40 19.38
N GLY A 148 -4.82 -11.54 18.16
CA GLY A 148 -6.23 -11.78 17.89
C GLY A 148 -6.59 -11.69 16.42
N GLU A 149 -7.86 -11.91 16.12
CA GLU A 149 -8.39 -11.95 14.75
C GLU A 149 -9.34 -10.78 14.48
N ILE A 150 -9.22 -10.18 13.29
CA ILE A 150 -10.24 -9.27 12.77
C ILE A 150 -11.41 -10.09 12.22
N LYS A 151 -12.57 -9.93 12.84
CA LYS A 151 -13.85 -10.52 12.42
C LYS A 151 -14.68 -9.49 11.69
N ILE A 152 -15.30 -9.93 10.58
CA ILE A 152 -16.19 -9.10 9.78
C ILE A 152 -17.59 -9.71 9.84
N ILE A 153 -18.51 -9.02 10.51
CA ILE A 153 -19.88 -9.48 10.73
C ILE A 153 -20.81 -8.80 9.75
N ARG A 154 -21.68 -9.59 9.12
CA ARG A 154 -22.66 -9.12 8.14
C ARG A 154 -24.04 -9.32 8.74
N ARG A 155 -24.77 -8.22 8.95
CA ARG A 155 -26.17 -8.32 9.38
C ARG A 155 -27.06 -8.50 8.15
N GLU A 156 -27.94 -9.49 8.19
CA GLU A 156 -28.89 -9.76 7.10
C GLU A 156 -29.77 -8.54 6.81
N GLY A 157 -30.00 -8.27 5.52
CA GLY A 157 -31.00 -7.31 5.08
C GLY A 157 -30.57 -5.85 5.01
N ILE A 158 -29.39 -5.52 4.42
CA ILE A 158 -28.89 -4.15 4.08
C ILE A 158 -27.79 -3.60 5.05
N GLY A 159 -27.23 -4.41 5.94
CA GLY A 159 -26.15 -4.01 6.85
C GLY A 159 -24.81 -3.76 6.16
N ALA A 160 -24.06 -2.75 6.62
CA ALA A 160 -22.63 -2.64 6.34
C ALA A 160 -21.87 -3.86 6.87
N ALA A 161 -20.72 -4.18 6.29
CA ALA A 161 -19.76 -5.07 6.94
C ALA A 161 -19.25 -4.39 8.23
N GLU A 162 -19.51 -5.02 9.38
CA GLU A 162 -19.08 -4.53 10.70
C GLU A 162 -17.77 -5.18 11.11
N PHE A 163 -16.77 -4.35 11.44
CA PHE A 163 -15.47 -4.82 11.91
C PHE A 163 -15.47 -4.99 13.43
N TYR A 164 -14.92 -6.11 13.87
CA TYR A 164 -14.69 -6.45 15.28
C TYR A 164 -13.31 -7.07 15.44
N PHE A 165 -12.75 -6.94 16.64
CA PHE A 165 -11.52 -7.60 17.03
C PHE A 165 -11.81 -8.67 18.08
N GLN A 166 -11.42 -9.92 17.79
CA GLN A 166 -11.53 -11.04 18.71
C GLN A 166 -10.13 -11.29 19.32
N ILE A 167 -9.97 -11.07 20.61
CA ILE A 167 -8.69 -11.34 21.30
C ILE A 167 -8.48 -12.86 21.39
N SER A 168 -7.28 -13.35 21.10
CA SER A 168 -7.02 -14.81 21.14
C SER A 168 -7.25 -15.46 22.52
N SER A 169 -7.10 -14.70 23.61
CA SER A 169 -7.25 -15.20 24.98
C SER A 169 -8.67 -15.12 25.53
N VAL A 170 -9.61 -14.46 24.85
CA VAL A 170 -10.97 -14.22 25.34
C VAL A 170 -11.98 -14.39 24.21
N ASP A 171 -13.05 -15.13 24.46
CA ASP A 171 -14.14 -15.30 23.49
C ASP A 171 -15.11 -14.11 23.47
N GLU A 172 -14.58 -12.89 23.32
CA GLU A 172 -15.36 -11.65 23.23
C GLU A 172 -14.98 -10.84 21.98
N LEU A 173 -16.01 -10.38 21.28
CA LEU A 173 -15.88 -9.49 20.12
C LEU A 173 -15.82 -8.04 20.58
N LEU A 174 -14.66 -7.42 20.44
CA LEU A 174 -14.47 -6.01 20.74
C LEU A 174 -14.81 -5.15 19.52
N PRO A 175 -15.65 -4.11 19.69
CA PRO A 175 -15.77 -3.05 18.71
C PRO A 175 -14.39 -2.42 18.42
N MET A 176 -14.11 -2.08 17.16
CA MET A 176 -12.79 -1.56 16.75
C MET A 176 -12.34 -0.30 17.52
N TYR A 177 -13.26 0.55 17.96
CA TYR A 177 -12.96 1.75 18.75
C TYR A 177 -12.46 1.45 20.18
N LEU A 178 -12.59 0.20 20.65
CA LEU A 178 -11.99 -0.30 21.89
C LEU A 178 -10.69 -1.08 21.63
N ALA A 179 -10.40 -1.42 20.37
CA ALA A 179 -9.17 -2.11 20.01
C ALA A 179 -7.98 -1.15 20.05
N SER A 180 -6.77 -1.69 20.21
CA SER A 180 -5.54 -0.88 20.24
C SER A 180 -5.30 -0.16 18.91
N SER A 181 -4.47 0.88 18.94
CA SER A 181 -4.08 1.61 17.73
C SER A 181 -3.34 0.72 16.74
N SER A 182 -2.50 -0.20 17.21
CA SER A 182 -1.79 -1.19 16.39
C SER A 182 -2.77 -2.11 15.64
N VAL A 183 -3.79 -2.61 16.34
CA VAL A 183 -4.85 -3.45 15.75
C VAL A 183 -5.59 -2.69 14.65
N ASN A 184 -6.05 -1.49 14.96
CA ASN A 184 -6.72 -0.64 13.98
C ASN A 184 -5.83 -0.30 12.77
N GLN A 185 -4.53 -0.05 12.98
CA GLN A 185 -3.61 0.29 11.90
C GLN A 185 -3.38 -0.87 10.91
N LEU A 186 -3.35 -2.11 11.40
CA LEU A 186 -3.12 -3.30 10.58
C LEU A 186 -4.41 -3.95 10.06
N THR A 187 -5.58 -3.53 10.54
CA THR A 187 -6.88 -4.09 10.12
C THR A 187 -7.08 -4.06 8.60
N LEU A 188 -6.70 -2.97 7.94
CA LEU A 188 -6.82 -2.89 6.48
C LEU A 188 -5.81 -3.75 5.73
N LEU A 189 -4.63 -4.00 6.31
CA LEU A 189 -3.67 -4.93 5.73
C LEU A 189 -4.15 -6.38 5.88
N ASP A 190 -4.69 -6.72 7.05
CA ASP A 190 -5.33 -8.04 7.29
C ASP A 190 -6.49 -8.26 6.33
N THR A 191 -7.35 -7.25 6.18
CA THR A 191 -8.48 -7.29 5.24
C THR A 191 -7.98 -7.39 3.79
N TYR A 192 -6.89 -6.70 3.45
CA TYR A 192 -6.29 -6.80 2.12
C TYR A 192 -5.86 -8.22 1.80
N PHE A 193 -5.12 -8.89 2.69
CA PHE A 193 -4.68 -10.28 2.49
C PHE A 193 -5.85 -11.27 2.44
N LYS A 194 -6.89 -11.07 3.27
CA LYS A 194 -8.06 -11.95 3.33
C LYS A 194 -9.01 -11.79 2.14
N TYR A 195 -9.15 -10.59 1.56
CA TYR A 195 -10.28 -10.29 0.66
C TYR A 195 -9.93 -9.54 -0.63
N TRP A 196 -8.80 -8.84 -0.69
CA TRP A 196 -8.55 -7.87 -1.78
C TRP A 196 -7.30 -8.17 -2.62
N ALA A 197 -6.40 -9.01 -2.12
CA ALA A 197 -5.20 -9.40 -2.84
C ALA A 197 -5.54 -10.45 -3.91
N GLU A 198 -5.14 -10.19 -5.15
CA GLU A 198 -5.27 -11.14 -6.26
C GLU A 198 -4.24 -12.26 -6.14
N GLU A 199 -4.45 -13.42 -6.76
CA GLU A 199 -3.47 -14.53 -6.68
C GLU A 199 -2.04 -14.11 -7.04
N LYS A 200 -1.86 -13.23 -8.05
CA LYS A 200 -0.55 -12.81 -8.56
C LYS A 200 -0.57 -11.37 -9.09
N ASN A 201 0.62 -10.78 -9.22
CA ASN A 201 0.85 -9.45 -9.79
C ASN A 201 0.19 -8.33 -8.97
N ASN A 202 0.19 -8.42 -7.64
CA ASN A 202 -0.22 -7.32 -6.79
C ASN A 202 0.87 -6.24 -6.71
N PHE A 203 0.47 -4.99 -6.57
CA PHE A 203 1.37 -3.91 -6.18
C PHE A 203 0.79 -3.17 -4.97
N LEU A 204 1.25 -3.58 -3.80
CA LEU A 204 0.82 -3.04 -2.52
C LEU A 204 1.71 -1.85 -2.13
N MET A 205 1.11 -0.69 -1.97
CA MET A 205 1.78 0.51 -1.47
C MET A 205 1.29 0.78 -0.04
N ILE A 206 2.20 0.93 0.91
CA ILE A 206 1.86 1.18 2.31
C ILE A 206 2.64 2.39 2.81
N ASP A 207 1.92 3.39 3.26
CA ASP A 207 2.50 4.60 3.80
C ASP A 207 2.74 4.42 5.31
N GLU A 208 4.00 4.47 5.75
CA GLU A 208 4.43 4.24 7.14
C GLU A 208 3.79 2.98 7.78
N PRO A 209 4.10 1.76 7.28
CA PRO A 209 3.56 0.50 7.80
C PRO A 209 3.75 0.32 9.32
N GLU A 210 4.83 0.87 9.88
CA GLU A 210 5.28 0.75 11.27
C GLU A 210 4.49 1.55 12.31
N VAL A 211 3.66 2.50 11.89
CA VAL A 211 3.05 3.47 12.81
C VAL A 211 2.23 2.73 13.87
N ASN A 212 2.41 3.12 15.14
CA ASN A 212 1.81 2.47 16.31
C ASN A 212 2.25 1.01 16.57
N LEU A 213 3.28 0.48 15.89
CA LEU A 213 3.81 -0.86 16.17
C LEU A 213 5.03 -0.81 17.09
N HIS A 214 5.09 -1.75 18.04
CA HIS A 214 6.31 -2.03 18.78
C HIS A 214 7.45 -2.43 17.84
N PRO A 215 8.73 -2.12 18.18
CA PRO A 215 9.90 -2.46 17.37
C PRO A 215 9.92 -3.90 16.85
N GLU A 216 9.64 -4.88 17.71
CA GLU A 216 9.59 -6.30 17.33
C GLU A 216 8.52 -6.58 16.27
N ASN A 217 7.34 -5.96 16.40
CA ASN A 217 6.24 -6.14 15.47
C ASN A 217 6.50 -5.48 14.11
N GLN A 218 7.37 -4.46 14.05
CA GLN A 218 7.83 -3.89 12.78
C GLN A 218 8.67 -4.91 12.00
N ILE A 219 9.55 -5.64 12.69
CA ILE A 219 10.37 -6.71 12.08
C ILE A 219 9.48 -7.85 11.58
N LYS A 220 8.52 -8.30 12.41
CA LYS A 220 7.53 -9.32 12.02
C LYS A 220 6.68 -8.87 10.83
N LEU A 221 6.26 -7.61 10.78
CA LEU A 221 5.55 -7.06 9.63
C LEU A 221 6.42 -7.07 8.37
N LEU A 222 7.70 -6.73 8.47
CA LEU A 222 8.62 -6.79 7.34
C LEU A 222 8.80 -8.23 6.82
N ASN A 223 8.88 -9.23 7.70
CA ASN A 223 8.87 -10.65 7.32
C ASN A 223 7.67 -11.00 6.44
N ILE A 224 6.47 -10.58 6.87
CA ILE A 224 5.22 -10.83 6.13
C ILE A 224 5.29 -10.16 4.75
N LEU A 225 5.75 -8.91 4.66
CA LEU A 225 5.86 -8.19 3.40
C LEU A 225 6.90 -8.78 2.44
N ILE A 226 8.01 -9.33 2.96
CA ILE A 226 9.00 -10.04 2.13
C ILE A 226 8.40 -11.36 1.61
N GLN A 227 7.70 -12.12 2.46
CA GLN A 227 6.98 -13.32 2.03
C GLN A 227 5.87 -13.02 1.01
N PHE A 228 5.29 -11.83 1.01
CA PHE A 228 4.29 -11.43 0.01
C PHE A 228 4.90 -11.25 -1.39
N ILE A 229 6.17 -10.84 -1.51
CA ILE A 229 6.84 -10.49 -2.78
C ILE A 229 7.69 -11.63 -3.38
N GLN A 230 7.32 -12.88 -3.08
CA GLN A 230 8.03 -14.05 -3.61
C GLN A 230 7.96 -14.12 -5.15
N ASN A 231 8.94 -14.79 -5.75
CA ASN A 231 9.12 -14.81 -7.21
C ASN A 231 7.88 -15.33 -7.96
N GLU A 232 7.23 -16.32 -7.39
CA GLU A 232 6.12 -17.06 -7.97
C GLU A 232 4.86 -16.18 -8.10
N THR A 233 4.69 -15.22 -7.19
CA THR A 233 3.54 -14.32 -7.16
C THR A 233 3.74 -13.10 -8.04
N ARG A 234 5.00 -12.69 -8.28
CA ARG A 234 5.38 -11.45 -8.98
C ARG A 234 4.78 -10.20 -8.32
N ASN A 235 4.48 -10.29 -7.02
CA ASN A 235 3.98 -9.16 -6.27
C ASN A 235 5.08 -8.14 -6.02
N LYS A 236 4.68 -6.90 -5.77
CA LYS A 236 5.56 -5.80 -5.41
C LYS A 236 5.00 -5.10 -4.18
N VAL A 237 5.91 -4.61 -3.35
CA VAL A 237 5.60 -3.77 -2.21
C VAL A 237 6.40 -2.48 -2.32
N LEU A 238 5.74 -1.36 -2.06
CA LEU A 238 6.38 -0.06 -1.86
C LEU A 238 6.00 0.45 -0.48
N ILE A 239 6.99 0.76 0.35
CA ILE A 239 6.77 1.36 1.66
C ILE A 239 7.43 2.73 1.74
N THR A 240 6.77 3.67 2.41
CA THR A 240 7.44 4.85 2.99
C THR A 240 7.68 4.53 4.46
N THR A 241 8.78 5.02 5.03
CA THR A 241 9.09 4.70 6.42
C THR A 241 9.99 5.77 7.02
N HIS A 242 9.75 6.06 8.30
CA HIS A 242 10.65 6.82 9.16
C HIS A 242 11.36 5.93 10.18
N SER A 243 11.14 4.61 10.12
CA SER A 243 11.73 3.65 11.05
C SER A 243 13.13 3.21 10.63
N SER A 244 14.12 3.59 11.44
CA SER A 244 15.46 3.02 11.31
C SER A 244 15.50 1.52 11.63
N ILE A 245 14.54 0.99 12.40
CA ILE A 245 14.42 -0.44 12.68
C ILE A 245 14.07 -1.20 11.42
N LEU A 246 13.07 -0.76 10.65
CA LEU A 246 12.73 -1.38 9.35
C LEU A 246 13.91 -1.28 8.36
N ALA A 247 14.57 -0.12 8.31
CA ALA A 247 15.74 0.10 7.48
C ALA A 247 16.92 -0.83 7.85
N ASN A 248 17.16 -1.08 9.13
CA ASN A 248 18.20 -2.01 9.56
C ASN A 248 17.77 -3.48 9.35
N ALA A 249 16.50 -3.80 9.60
CA ALA A 249 15.97 -5.14 9.42
C ALA A 249 16.04 -5.62 7.96
N ILE A 250 15.80 -4.74 6.96
CA ILE A 250 15.93 -5.13 5.55
C ILE A 250 17.35 -5.62 5.20
N ASN A 251 18.38 -5.04 5.80
CA ASN A 251 19.77 -5.49 5.61
C ASN A 251 19.98 -6.91 6.13
N ASN A 252 19.34 -7.31 7.24
CA ASN A 252 19.48 -8.67 7.76
C ASN A 252 19.00 -9.70 6.72
N TYR A 253 17.87 -9.45 6.05
CA TYR A 253 17.35 -10.37 5.02
C TYR A 253 18.20 -10.39 3.74
N ILE A 254 18.85 -9.28 3.40
CA ILE A 254 19.83 -9.24 2.31
C ILE A 254 21.07 -10.07 2.68
N TYR A 255 21.58 -9.91 3.90
CA TYR A 255 22.73 -10.69 4.36
C TYR A 255 22.42 -12.19 4.44
N LEU A 256 21.22 -12.56 4.87
CA LEU A 256 20.76 -13.95 4.84
C LEU A 256 20.74 -14.51 3.42
N ASP A 257 20.22 -13.74 2.45
CA ASP A 257 20.20 -14.15 1.03
C ASP A 257 21.62 -14.39 0.51
N VAL A 258 22.54 -13.46 0.78
CA VAL A 258 23.95 -13.57 0.39
C VAL A 258 24.60 -14.82 1.02
N LEU A 259 24.44 -15.03 2.32
CA LEU A 259 25.03 -16.18 3.03
C LEU A 259 24.47 -17.50 2.50
N LYS A 260 23.15 -17.58 2.28
CA LYS A 260 22.46 -18.79 1.84
C LYS A 260 22.74 -19.11 0.37
N ASN A 261 22.55 -18.14 -0.52
CA ASN A 261 22.52 -18.36 -1.97
C ASN A 261 23.88 -18.14 -2.64
N GLN A 262 24.72 -17.23 -2.14
CA GLN A 262 26.05 -16.96 -2.75
C GLN A 262 27.16 -17.77 -2.09
N HIS A 263 27.09 -17.97 -0.77
CA HIS A 263 28.12 -18.66 0.00
C HIS A 263 27.75 -20.08 0.45
N GLY A 264 26.49 -20.50 0.30
CA GLY A 264 26.04 -21.84 0.70
C GLY A 264 26.16 -22.12 2.20
N VAL A 265 26.12 -21.08 3.03
CA VAL A 265 26.30 -21.16 4.48
C VAL A 265 24.99 -21.58 5.13
N ASN A 266 25.07 -22.46 6.14
CA ASN A 266 23.93 -22.80 6.96
C ASN A 266 23.59 -21.64 7.92
N VAL A 267 22.67 -20.78 7.49
CA VAL A 267 22.20 -19.61 8.26
C VAL A 267 21.41 -19.99 9.51
N GLU A 268 20.70 -21.13 9.51
CA GLU A 268 19.95 -21.63 10.68
C GLU A 268 20.91 -21.87 11.85
N LYS A 269 22.03 -22.53 11.57
CA LYS A 269 23.08 -22.77 12.56
C LYS A 269 23.66 -21.46 13.11
N ILE A 270 23.91 -20.46 12.25
CA ILE A 270 24.42 -19.15 12.70
C ILE A 270 23.42 -18.48 13.64
N ILE A 271 22.14 -18.50 13.30
CA ILE A 271 21.06 -17.91 14.10
C ILE A 271 20.96 -18.60 15.46
N GLU A 272 21.00 -19.93 15.49
CA GLU A 272 20.96 -20.73 16.73
C GLU A 272 22.18 -20.50 17.61
N ASP A 273 23.40 -20.63 17.04
CA ASP A 273 24.67 -20.51 17.77
C ASP A 273 24.83 -19.13 18.42
N ASN A 274 24.28 -18.07 17.80
CA ASN A 274 24.40 -16.69 18.26
C ASN A 274 23.13 -16.13 18.92
N LYS A 275 22.06 -16.94 19.05
CA LYS A 275 20.78 -16.54 19.65
C LYS A 275 20.18 -15.29 18.98
N LEU A 276 20.14 -15.27 17.65
CA LEU A 276 19.59 -14.14 16.88
C LEU A 276 18.05 -14.20 16.87
N TYR A 277 17.40 -13.59 17.85
CA TYR A 277 15.95 -13.72 18.08
C TYR A 277 15.04 -13.04 17.05
N TYR A 278 15.55 -12.04 16.30
CA TYR A 278 14.74 -11.19 15.42
C TYR A 278 15.06 -11.40 13.94
N VAL A 279 15.54 -12.59 13.59
CA VAL A 279 15.93 -12.96 12.22
C VAL A 279 15.34 -14.34 11.92
N ASP A 280 14.70 -14.48 10.78
CA ASP A 280 14.06 -15.72 10.33
C ASP A 280 14.88 -16.33 9.18
N SER A 281 15.38 -17.56 9.36
CA SER A 281 16.21 -18.27 8.37
C SER A 281 15.46 -18.63 7.08
N SER A 282 14.12 -18.69 7.15
CA SER A 282 13.26 -19.00 6.01
C SER A 282 13.03 -17.78 5.12
N VAL A 283 13.20 -16.57 5.65
CA VAL A 283 12.95 -15.31 4.96
C VAL A 283 14.28 -14.70 4.51
N SER A 284 14.39 -14.37 3.22
CA SER A 284 15.55 -13.70 2.66
C SER A 284 15.16 -12.93 1.41
N ILE A 285 15.94 -11.91 1.03
CA ILE A 285 15.67 -11.11 -0.16
C ILE A 285 16.95 -10.73 -0.88
N ALA A 286 17.01 -11.07 -2.17
CA ALA A 286 18.11 -10.67 -3.04
C ALA A 286 18.19 -9.15 -3.15
N LYS A 287 19.41 -8.61 -3.03
CA LYS A 287 19.70 -7.18 -3.06
C LYS A 287 19.12 -6.48 -4.28
N GLU A 288 19.16 -7.14 -5.44
CA GLU A 288 18.71 -6.60 -6.73
C GLU A 288 17.18 -6.40 -6.77
N LYS A 289 16.43 -6.99 -5.83
CA LYS A 289 14.99 -6.81 -5.68
C LYS A 289 14.63 -5.65 -4.77
N VAL A 290 15.59 -5.05 -4.09
CA VAL A 290 15.37 -3.97 -3.12
C VAL A 290 15.84 -2.65 -3.70
N GLY A 291 14.93 -1.69 -3.83
CA GLY A 291 15.24 -0.31 -4.17
C GLY A 291 14.95 0.59 -2.98
N VAL A 292 15.89 1.49 -2.64
CA VAL A 292 15.75 2.42 -1.52
C VAL A 292 15.99 3.83 -2.01
N TYR A 293 15.07 4.73 -1.68
CA TYR A 293 15.09 6.10 -2.17
C TYR A 293 14.90 7.07 -1.00
N PHE A 294 15.75 8.10 -0.94
CA PHE A 294 15.61 9.19 0.00
C PHE A 294 14.86 10.35 -0.63
N PHE A 295 13.90 10.91 0.12
CA PHE A 295 13.14 12.08 -0.29
C PHE A 295 13.60 13.29 0.51
N THR A 296 14.21 14.25 -0.16
CA THR A 296 14.69 15.52 0.44
C THR A 296 13.62 16.63 0.41
N GLY A 297 12.47 16.36 -0.19
CA GLY A 297 11.38 17.32 -0.44
C GLY A 297 11.42 17.91 -1.86
N ASP A 298 12.61 18.14 -2.42
CA ASP A 298 12.80 18.62 -3.79
C ASP A 298 13.39 17.55 -4.73
N LYS A 299 14.11 16.56 -4.18
CA LYS A 299 14.76 15.50 -4.96
C LYS A 299 14.53 14.12 -4.37
N ILE A 300 14.55 13.14 -5.26
CA ILE A 300 14.61 11.72 -4.95
C ILE A 300 16.07 11.29 -5.19
N ILE A 301 16.72 10.78 -4.15
CA ILE A 301 18.11 10.33 -4.19
C ILE A 301 18.10 8.81 -4.01
N ASP A 302 18.67 8.09 -4.96
CA ASP A 302 18.88 6.65 -4.83
C ASP A 302 19.95 6.39 -3.76
N TYR A 303 19.65 5.51 -2.80
CA TYR A 303 20.62 5.08 -1.82
C TYR A 303 21.56 4.07 -2.47
N GLU A 304 22.80 4.48 -2.76
CA GLU A 304 23.81 3.56 -3.26
C GLU A 304 24.00 2.39 -2.28
N SER A 305 23.61 1.20 -2.75
CA SER A 305 23.78 -0.04 -2.02
C SER A 305 25.25 -0.49 -2.13
N GLY A 306 26.00 -0.51 -1.04
CA GLY A 306 27.33 -1.14 -1.00
C GLY A 306 27.24 -2.63 -1.30
N ASP A 307 28.36 -3.32 -1.51
CA ASP A 307 28.39 -4.69 -2.08
C ASP A 307 27.36 -5.65 -1.48
N TYR A 308 27.19 -5.64 -0.16
CA TYR A 308 26.33 -6.60 0.57
C TYR A 308 25.05 -6.01 1.16
N GLY A 309 24.90 -4.69 1.24
CA GLY A 309 23.79 -4.08 1.97
C GLY A 309 23.67 -2.58 1.78
N ILE A 310 22.68 -1.99 2.44
CA ILE A 310 22.27 -0.60 2.28
C ILE A 310 22.74 0.21 3.48
N TYR A 311 23.56 1.23 3.24
CA TYR A 311 24.04 2.11 4.30
C TYR A 311 23.14 3.35 4.42
N PHE A 312 22.22 3.31 5.39
CA PHE A 312 21.29 4.40 5.67
C PHE A 312 21.99 5.57 6.42
N ARG A 313 22.76 6.38 5.68
CA ARG A 313 23.55 7.52 6.19
C ARG A 313 22.78 8.39 7.16
N ASN A 314 21.58 8.82 6.76
CA ASN A 314 20.79 9.79 7.51
C ASN A 314 20.29 9.24 8.86
N PHE A 315 19.85 7.98 8.92
CA PHE A 315 19.47 7.36 10.20
C PHE A 315 20.69 7.20 11.10
N ARG A 316 21.80 6.66 10.56
CA ARG A 316 23.02 6.41 11.34
C ARG A 316 23.64 7.67 11.91
N GLU A 317 23.59 8.80 11.19
CA GLU A 317 24.10 10.07 11.69
C GLU A 317 23.38 10.50 12.97
N VAL A 318 22.04 10.43 12.96
CA VAL A 318 21.20 10.78 14.11
C VAL A 318 21.39 9.79 15.26
N GLU A 319 21.35 8.49 14.98
CA GLU A 319 21.53 7.43 15.98
C GLU A 319 22.90 7.52 16.67
N ASN A 320 23.98 7.63 15.90
CA ASN A 320 25.33 7.73 16.47
C ASN A 320 25.51 9.01 17.31
N ASN A 321 24.89 10.11 16.91
CA ASN A 321 24.96 11.35 17.68
C ASN A 321 24.21 11.21 19.02
N LEU A 322 23.03 10.58 18.99
CA LEU A 322 22.24 10.28 20.19
C LEU A 322 23.01 9.35 21.14
N ASP A 323 23.54 8.24 20.65
CA ASP A 323 24.31 7.27 21.45
C ASP A 323 25.57 7.91 22.05
N LYS A 324 26.27 8.74 21.27
CA LYS A 324 27.41 9.51 21.75
C LYS A 324 27.00 10.45 22.89
N SER A 325 25.84 11.09 22.78
CA SER A 325 25.34 12.03 23.79
C SER A 325 24.98 11.29 25.07
N LEU A 326 24.28 10.15 24.96
CA LEU A 326 23.96 9.28 26.10
C LEU A 326 25.22 8.85 26.83
N ARG A 327 26.20 8.29 26.12
CA ARG A 327 27.45 7.81 26.71
C ARG A 327 28.18 8.92 27.47
N ILE A 328 28.41 10.06 26.81
CA ILE A 328 29.16 11.17 27.42
C ILE A 328 28.44 11.68 28.67
N LEU A 329 27.13 11.90 28.61
CA LEU A 329 26.39 12.43 29.76
C LEU A 329 26.37 11.44 30.93
N THR A 330 26.25 10.14 30.67
CA THR A 330 26.36 9.09 31.68
C THR A 330 27.76 9.04 32.31
N ASP A 331 28.83 9.15 31.51
CA ASP A 331 30.20 9.21 32.03
C ASP A 331 30.39 10.40 32.99
N TYR A 332 29.82 11.57 32.68
CA TYR A 332 29.86 12.73 33.57
C TYR A 332 29.10 12.52 34.89
N ILE A 333 27.98 11.78 34.88
CA ILE A 333 27.24 11.45 36.11
C ILE A 333 28.11 10.58 37.01
N TYR A 334 28.72 9.53 36.48
CA TYR A 334 29.59 8.64 37.26
C TYR A 334 30.76 9.37 37.89
N VAL A 335 31.39 10.30 37.16
CA VAL A 335 32.48 11.12 37.69
C VAL A 335 32.02 11.97 38.88
N GLN A 336 30.80 12.52 38.86
CA GLN A 336 30.28 13.33 39.95
C GLN A 336 29.80 12.51 41.16
N GLU A 337 29.33 11.28 40.94
CA GLU A 337 28.99 10.35 42.03
C GLU A 337 30.25 9.87 42.76
N ASP A 338 31.31 9.52 42.02
CA ASP A 338 32.61 9.13 42.60
C ASP A 338 33.27 10.27 43.40
N GLU A 339 33.14 11.53 42.94
CA GLU A 339 33.68 12.70 43.67
C GLU A 339 32.87 13.04 44.94
N GLY A 340 31.62 12.59 45.06
CA GLY A 340 30.73 12.87 46.19
C GLY A 340 30.75 11.82 47.31
N ASP A 341 31.25 10.61 47.05
CA ASP A 341 31.40 9.54 48.04
C ASP A 341 32.72 9.63 48.84
N ASP A 342 33.63 10.52 48.43
CA ASP A 342 34.93 10.79 49.07
C ASP A 342 34.90 12.01 50.05
N GLU A 343 33.75 12.68 50.24
CA GLU A 343 33.50 13.73 51.26
C GLU A 343 32.67 13.22 52.44
#